data_AF-A0AAF0PXY5-F1
#
_entry.id   AF-A0AAF0PXY5-F1
#
_cell.length_a   1.000
_cell.length_b   1.000
_cell.length_c   1.000
_cell.angle_alpha   90.00
_cell.angle_beta   90.00
_cell.angle_gamma   90.00
#
_symmetry.space_group_name_H-M   'P 1'
#
loop_
_entity.id
_entity.type
_entity.pdbx_description
1 polymer ?
#
loop_
_entity_poly.entity_id
_entity_poly.type
_entity_poly.pdbx_seq_one_letter_code
_entity_poly.pdbx_strand_id
1 'polypeptide(L)'
;MVSMLANSYDQNAKLLNGTHKSHVHSPKEAEILASYKPTVNTTTLIANLKQIQGMTANALEYFKSTRHMILFYEDIIKNQTMLNDVQDFLKVPIMDLHSRQVKIHKAPLSLQVENWSDVEKALKGTPYESFLHADYKI
;
A
#
# COMPACT_ATOMS: atom_id res chain seq x y z
N MET A 1 3.26 0.93 -4.44
CA MET A 1 3.76 1.95 -5.39
C MET A 1 2.70 2.97 -5.80
N VAL A 2 1.49 2.56 -6.21
CA VAL A 2 0.39 3.48 -6.61
C VAL A 2 0.10 4.54 -5.55
N SER A 3 -0.13 4.15 -4.29
CA SER A 3 -0.35 5.09 -3.20
C SER A 3 0.80 6.08 -2.98
N MET A 4 2.04 5.69 -3.26
CA MET A 4 3.20 6.59 -3.12
C MET A 4 3.21 7.66 -4.23
N LEU A 5 2.89 7.28 -5.47
CA LEU A 5 2.77 8.22 -6.59
C LEU A 5 1.61 9.20 -6.34
N ALA A 6 0.47 8.71 -5.87
CA ALA A 6 -0.66 9.56 -5.52
C ALA A 6 -0.33 10.54 -4.38
N ASN A 7 0.34 10.05 -3.32
CA ASN A 7 0.78 10.91 -2.22
C ASN A 7 1.80 11.97 -2.67
N SER A 8 2.76 11.58 -3.51
CA SER A 8 3.76 12.50 -4.07
C SER A 8 3.13 13.57 -4.96
N TYR A 9 2.06 13.23 -5.68
CA TYR A 9 1.29 14.22 -6.45
C TYR A 9 0.59 15.21 -5.52
N ASP A 10 -0.11 14.72 -4.49
CA ASP A 10 -0.80 15.58 -3.52
C ASP A 10 0.13 16.53 -2.77
N GLN A 11 1.41 16.17 -2.58
CA GLN A 11 2.41 17.07 -1.99
C GLN A 11 2.52 18.41 -2.74
N ASN A 12 2.33 18.38 -4.06
CA ASN A 12 2.38 19.57 -4.91
C ASN A 12 0.98 20.11 -5.21
N ALA A 13 0.05 19.24 -5.59
CA ALA A 13 -1.30 19.61 -6.00
C ALA A 13 -2.19 20.06 -4.84
N LYS A 14 -1.92 19.57 -3.62
CA LYS A 14 -2.59 19.95 -2.38
C LYS A 14 -4.11 19.92 -2.50
N LEU A 15 -4.63 18.74 -2.88
CA LEU A 15 -6.01 18.53 -3.29
C LEU A 15 -7.03 18.83 -2.19
N LEU A 16 -6.59 18.82 -0.93
CA LEU A 16 -7.43 19.11 0.23
C LEU A 16 -7.17 20.52 0.75
N ASN A 17 -7.94 21.49 0.24
CA ASN A 17 -7.92 22.88 0.69
C ASN A 17 -6.51 23.50 0.72
N GLY A 18 -5.68 23.22 -0.30
CA GLY A 18 -4.33 23.77 -0.37
C GLY A 18 -3.35 23.19 0.66
N THR A 19 -3.70 22.06 1.29
CA THR A 19 -2.85 21.34 2.24
C THR A 19 -2.55 19.92 1.73
N HIS A 20 -1.29 19.50 1.84
CA HIS A 20 -0.89 18.12 1.61
C HIS A 20 -1.33 17.24 2.80
N LYS A 21 -1.90 16.07 2.53
CA LYS A 21 -2.30 15.09 3.55
C LYS A 21 -1.82 13.68 3.19
N SER A 22 -1.02 13.09 4.08
CA SER A 22 -0.60 11.68 3.98
C SER A 22 -1.65 10.68 4.48
N HIS A 23 -2.64 11.17 5.22
CA HIS A 23 -3.77 10.39 5.75
C HIS A 23 -4.97 11.32 5.93
N VAL A 24 -6.17 10.73 5.94
CA VAL A 24 -7.44 11.45 6.05
C VAL A 24 -8.36 10.80 7.07
N HIS A 25 -9.30 11.59 7.59
CA HIS A 25 -10.23 11.15 8.64
C HIS A 25 -11.68 11.11 8.18
N SER A 26 -11.97 11.53 6.94
CA SER A 26 -13.30 11.45 6.37
C SER A 26 -13.31 10.66 5.06
N PRO A 27 -14.40 9.90 4.78
CA PRO A 27 -14.57 9.23 3.49
C PRO A 27 -14.51 10.21 2.31
N LYS A 28 -15.00 11.44 2.49
CA LYS A 28 -15.01 12.45 1.43
C LYS A 28 -13.61 12.91 1.04
N GLU A 29 -12.74 13.16 2.02
CA GLU A 29 -11.34 13.51 1.74
C GLU A 29 -10.60 12.34 1.08
N ALA A 30 -10.87 11.10 1.50
CA ALA A 30 -10.32 9.90 0.87
C ALA A 30 -10.71 9.81 -0.61
N GLU A 31 -11.98 10.05 -0.95
CA GLU A 31 -12.45 10.08 -2.33
C GLU A 31 -11.75 11.15 -3.17
N ILE A 32 -11.53 12.35 -2.60
CA ILE A 32 -10.83 13.43 -3.30
C ILE A 32 -9.38 13.03 -3.60
N LEU A 33 -8.65 12.47 -2.63
CA LEU A 33 -7.28 12.02 -2.85
C LEU A 33 -7.21 10.84 -3.83
N ALA A 34 -8.13 9.87 -3.72
CA ALA A 34 -8.20 8.70 -4.60
C ALA A 34 -8.65 9.03 -6.04
N SER A 35 -9.15 10.25 -6.29
CA SER A 35 -9.56 10.67 -7.63
C SER A 35 -8.38 10.82 -8.58
N TYR A 36 -7.18 11.08 -8.05
CA TYR A 36 -5.96 11.12 -8.85
C TYR A 36 -5.49 9.71 -9.18
N LYS A 37 -5.40 9.43 -10.48
CA LYS A 37 -4.87 8.17 -11.00
C LYS A 37 -3.46 8.39 -11.52
N PRO A 38 -2.42 7.89 -10.83
CA PRO A 38 -1.06 8.03 -11.32
C PRO A 38 -0.85 7.22 -12.61
N THR A 39 -0.03 7.76 -13.49
CA THR A 39 0.59 7.00 -14.58
C THR A 39 1.81 6.26 -14.03
N VAL A 40 1.89 4.95 -14.26
CA VAL A 40 3.01 4.12 -13.86
C VAL A 40 4.00 3.99 -15.01
N ASN A 41 5.28 4.23 -14.74
CA ASN A 41 6.35 4.02 -15.73
C ASN A 41 6.58 2.51 -15.92
N THR A 42 6.05 1.95 -17.02
CA THR A 42 6.13 0.52 -17.33
C THR A 42 7.54 0.08 -17.73
N THR A 43 8.34 0.96 -18.31
CA THR A 43 9.73 0.70 -18.69
C THR A 43 10.60 0.36 -17.49
N THR A 44 10.37 1.00 -16.34
CA THR A 44 11.13 0.75 -15.10
C THR A 44 10.39 -0.12 -14.10
N LEU A 45 9.13 -0.49 -14.35
CA LEU A 45 8.26 -1.19 -13.39
C LEU A 45 8.89 -2.49 -12.86
N ILE A 46 9.33 -3.37 -13.75
CA ILE A 46 9.93 -4.66 -13.37
C ILE A 46 11.22 -4.48 -12.58
N ALA A 47 12.07 -3.53 -12.98
CA ALA A 47 13.31 -3.21 -12.27
C ALA A 47 13.02 -2.68 -10.86
N ASN A 48 12.03 -1.78 -10.72
CA ASN A 48 11.60 -1.24 -9.44
C ASN A 48 11.03 -2.32 -8.52
N LEU A 49 10.19 -3.22 -9.04
CA LEU A 49 9.63 -4.35 -8.27
C LEU A 49 10.73 -5.29 -7.79
N LYS A 50 11.70 -5.61 -8.66
CA LYS A 50 12.87 -6.43 -8.30
C LYS A 50 13.72 -5.76 -7.23
N GLN A 51 13.93 -4.45 -7.33
CA GLN A 51 14.67 -3.69 -6.33
C GLN A 51 13.95 -3.73 -4.97
N ILE A 52 12.63 -3.48 -4.94
CA ILE A 52 11.83 -3.53 -3.70
C ILE A 52 11.91 -4.93 -3.08
N GLN A 53 11.74 -5.99 -3.88
CA GLN A 53 11.86 -7.37 -3.41
C GLN A 53 13.25 -7.65 -2.82
N GLY A 54 14.32 -7.20 -3.48
CA GLY A 54 15.69 -7.32 -3.00
C GLY A 54 15.93 -6.56 -1.69
N MET A 55 15.40 -5.33 -1.57
CA MET A 55 15.48 -4.54 -0.33
C MET A 55 14.75 -5.24 0.82
N THR A 56 13.57 -5.80 0.58
CA THR A 56 12.82 -6.57 1.58
C THR A 56 13.60 -7.80 2.02
N ALA A 57 14.13 -8.59 1.08
CA ALA A 57 14.93 -9.77 1.39
C ALA A 57 16.19 -9.41 2.20
N ASN A 58 16.90 -8.35 1.80
CA ASN A 58 18.07 -7.85 2.53
C ASN A 58 17.71 -7.39 3.94
N ALA A 59 16.59 -6.69 4.12
CA ALA A 59 16.13 -6.26 5.44
C ALA A 59 15.84 -7.46 6.35
N LEU A 60 15.13 -8.48 5.85
CA LEU A 60 14.84 -9.69 6.60
C LEU A 60 16.11 -10.46 6.98
N GLU A 61 17.06 -10.58 6.05
CA GLU A 61 18.35 -11.21 6.33
C GLU A 61 19.17 -10.42 7.36
N TYR A 62 19.22 -9.09 7.23
CA TYR A 62 19.94 -8.22 8.15
C TYR A 62 19.37 -8.29 9.57
N PHE A 63 18.05 -8.35 9.70
CA PHE A 63 17.34 -8.43 10.99
C PHE A 63 16.97 -9.86 11.40
N LYS A 64 17.58 -10.89 10.81
CA LYS A 64 17.23 -12.30 11.08
C LYS A 64 17.39 -12.72 12.54
N SER A 65 18.30 -12.09 13.28
CA SER A 65 18.53 -12.34 14.71
C SER A 65 17.69 -11.45 15.62
N THR A 66 16.96 -10.49 15.05
CA THR A 66 16.08 -9.59 15.79
C THR A 66 14.65 -10.11 15.66
N ARG A 67 13.92 -10.12 16.77
CA ARG A 67 12.48 -10.43 16.76
C ARG A 67 11.76 -9.41 15.86
N HIS A 68 11.17 -9.88 14.76
CA HIS A 68 10.41 -9.06 13.81
C HIS A 68 9.07 -9.72 13.47
N MET A 69 8.13 -8.89 13.02
CA MET A 69 6.80 -9.31 12.57
C MET A 69 6.52 -8.63 11.24
N ILE A 70 6.05 -9.40 10.26
CA ILE A 70 5.64 -8.88 8.95
C ILE A 70 4.13 -8.71 8.99
N LEU A 71 3.66 -7.53 8.63
CA LEU A 71 2.25 -7.16 8.65
C LEU A 71 1.89 -6.52 7.33
N PHE A 72 0.83 -7.01 6.68
CA PHE A 72 0.18 -6.29 5.60
C PHE A 72 -1.07 -5.59 6.13
N TYR A 73 -1.35 -4.40 5.61
CA TYR A 73 -2.52 -3.61 6.01
C TYR A 73 -3.80 -4.44 5.87
N GLU A 74 -3.89 -5.24 4.83
CA GLU A 74 -5.06 -6.05 4.53
C GLU A 74 -5.24 -7.24 5.46
N ASP A 75 -4.18 -7.79 6.03
CA ASP A 75 -4.28 -8.84 7.05
C ASP A 75 -4.96 -8.29 8.31
N ILE A 76 -4.61 -7.05 8.69
CA ILE A 76 -5.20 -6.36 9.84
C ILE A 76 -6.69 -6.05 9.61
N ILE A 77 -7.04 -5.62 8.39
CA ILE A 77 -8.44 -5.31 8.05
C ILE A 77 -9.30 -6.57 7.92
N LYS A 78 -8.76 -7.67 7.38
CA LYS A 78 -9.48 -8.94 7.25
C LYS A 78 -9.64 -9.65 8.58
N ASN A 79 -8.62 -9.60 9.44
CA ASN A 79 -8.63 -10.24 10.74
C ASN A 79 -8.14 -9.30 11.85
N GLN A 80 -9.09 -8.62 12.50
CA GLN A 80 -8.77 -7.67 13.57
C GLN A 80 -8.17 -8.33 14.81
N THR A 81 -8.36 -9.64 15.03
CA THR A 81 -7.73 -10.33 16.17
C THR A 81 -6.20 -10.35 16.08
N MET A 82 -5.64 -10.19 14.88
CA MET A 82 -4.20 -10.07 14.68
C MET A 82 -3.61 -8.83 15.40
N LEU A 83 -4.43 -7.81 15.71
CA LEU A 83 -3.98 -6.68 16.53
C LEU A 83 -3.62 -7.10 17.97
N ASN A 84 -4.22 -8.18 18.49
CA ASN A 84 -3.80 -8.74 19.78
C ASN A 84 -2.40 -9.34 19.66
N ASP A 85 -2.11 -10.08 18.59
CA ASP A 85 -0.78 -10.64 18.32
C ASP A 85 0.27 -9.52 18.17
N VAL A 86 -0.10 -8.40 17.54
CA VAL A 86 0.77 -7.21 17.43
C VAL A 86 1.03 -6.58 18.80
N GLN A 87 0.00 -6.43 19.64
CA GLN A 87 0.15 -5.89 21.00
C GLN A 87 1.02 -6.79 21.87
N ASP A 88 0.81 -8.11 21.81
CA ASP A 88 1.63 -9.11 22.49
C ASP A 88 3.08 -9.09 21.96
N PHE A 89 3.26 -8.92 20.64
CA PHE A 89 4.57 -8.80 20.03
C PHE A 89 5.36 -7.59 20.55
N LEU A 90 4.68 -6.45 20.70
CA LEU A 90 5.23 -5.21 21.24
C LEU A 90 5.35 -5.24 22.78
N LYS A 91 4.81 -6.27 23.45
CA LYS A 91 4.74 -6.40 24.92
C LYS A 91 4.00 -5.24 25.58
N VAL A 92 2.90 -4.81 24.97
CA VAL A 92 2.00 -3.80 25.55
C VAL A 92 0.70 -4.46 26.02
N PRO A 93 -0.02 -3.88 26.99
CA PRO A 93 -1.31 -4.40 27.40
C PRO A 93 -2.28 -4.48 26.21
N ILE A 94 -3.05 -5.57 26.14
CA ILE A 94 -4.10 -5.72 25.14
C ILE A 94 -5.19 -4.69 25.43
N MET A 95 -5.41 -3.80 24.45
CA MET A 95 -6.47 -2.80 24.46
C MET A 95 -7.29 -2.89 23.18
N ASP A 96 -8.51 -2.36 23.26
CA ASP A 96 -9.36 -2.16 22.10
C ASP A 96 -8.84 -0.97 21.27
N LEU A 97 -8.29 -1.26 20.08
CA LEU A 97 -7.60 -0.28 19.24
C LEU A 97 -8.55 0.31 18.19
N HIS A 98 -8.66 1.63 18.18
CA HIS A 98 -9.48 2.38 17.22
C HIS A 98 -8.64 3.35 16.41
N SER A 99 -8.92 3.48 15.12
CA SER A 99 -8.32 4.48 14.25
C SER A 99 -9.39 5.38 13.64
N ARG A 100 -9.11 6.68 13.61
CA ARG A 100 -9.89 7.65 12.83
C ARG A 100 -9.45 7.72 11.37
N GLN A 101 -8.32 7.10 11.02
CA GLN A 101 -7.81 7.10 9.65
C GLN A 101 -8.66 6.19 8.78
N VAL A 102 -8.96 6.64 7.57
CA VAL A 102 -9.71 5.86 6.58
C VAL A 102 -8.83 5.47 5.39
N LYS A 103 -9.05 4.28 4.84
CA LYS A 103 -8.37 3.82 3.61
C LYS A 103 -8.72 4.78 2.46
N ILE A 104 -7.70 5.33 1.80
CA ILE A 104 -7.86 6.23 0.64
C ILE A 104 -8.26 5.40 -0.59
N HIS A 105 -7.44 4.42 -0.95
CA HIS A 105 -7.61 3.60 -2.14
C HIS A 105 -8.43 2.34 -1.83
N LYS A 106 -9.72 2.31 -2.21
CA LYS A 106 -10.65 1.20 -1.94
C LYS A 106 -11.09 0.39 -3.17
N ALA A 107 -10.94 0.95 -4.37
CA ALA A 107 -11.29 0.30 -5.63
C ALA A 107 -10.19 -0.68 -6.10
N PRO A 108 -10.44 -1.54 -7.09
CA PRO A 108 -9.39 -2.29 -7.75
C PRO A 108 -8.30 -1.41 -8.36
N LEU A 109 -7.05 -1.91 -8.41
CA LEU A 109 -5.93 -1.17 -9.01
C LEU A 109 -6.20 -0.73 -10.46
N SER A 110 -6.96 -1.52 -11.21
CA SER A 110 -7.36 -1.21 -12.58
C SER A 110 -8.18 0.07 -12.72
N LEU A 111 -8.89 0.48 -11.68
CA LEU A 111 -9.65 1.72 -11.65
C LEU A 111 -8.85 2.89 -11.08
N GLN A 112 -7.69 2.62 -10.48
CA GLN A 112 -6.86 3.59 -9.77
C GLN A 112 -5.57 3.98 -10.50
N VAL A 113 -5.23 3.30 -11.59
CA VAL A 113 -4.03 3.58 -12.40
C VAL A 113 -4.47 4.03 -13.78
N GLU A 114 -3.95 5.17 -14.23
CA GLU A 114 -4.39 5.79 -15.48
C GLU A 114 -4.07 4.91 -16.70
N ASN A 115 -2.85 4.40 -16.77
CA ASN A 115 -2.37 3.54 -17.86
C ASN A 115 -2.41 2.05 -17.50
N TRP A 116 -3.50 1.60 -16.87
CA TRP A 116 -3.61 0.21 -16.38
C TRP A 116 -3.36 -0.85 -17.46
N SER A 117 -3.87 -0.64 -18.69
CA SER A 117 -3.68 -1.60 -19.79
C SER A 117 -2.19 -1.86 -20.08
N ASP A 118 -1.36 -0.83 -19.97
CA ASP A 118 0.09 -0.95 -20.21
C ASP A 118 0.79 -1.63 -19.03
N VAL A 119 0.36 -1.33 -17.80
CA VAL A 119 0.84 -2.02 -16.59
C VAL A 119 0.50 -3.51 -16.66
N GLU A 120 -0.73 -3.85 -17.04
CA GLU A 120 -1.18 -5.22 -17.21
C GLU A 120 -0.32 -5.98 -18.22
N LYS A 121 -0.10 -5.39 -19.40
CA LYS A 121 0.79 -5.96 -20.43
C LYS A 121 2.23 -6.13 -19.94
N ALA A 122 2.75 -5.16 -19.16
CA ALA A 122 4.12 -5.21 -18.66
C ALA A 122 4.34 -6.28 -17.58
N LEU A 123 3.30 -6.64 -16.81
CA LEU A 123 3.39 -7.62 -15.74
C LEU A 123 2.99 -9.04 -16.16
N LYS A 124 2.12 -9.21 -17.17
CA LYS A 124 1.72 -10.52 -17.68
C LYS A 124 2.92 -11.35 -18.15
N GLY A 125 2.94 -12.63 -17.78
CA GLY A 125 4.02 -13.57 -18.09
C GLY A 125 5.29 -13.36 -17.27
N THR A 126 5.29 -12.44 -16.29
CA THR A 126 6.44 -12.19 -15.42
C THR A 126 6.21 -12.79 -14.03
N PRO A 127 7.26 -12.96 -13.20
CA PRO A 127 7.10 -13.37 -11.79
C PRO A 127 6.24 -12.44 -10.95
N TYR A 128 5.92 -11.24 -11.45
CA TYR A 128 5.13 -10.22 -10.77
C TYR A 128 3.68 -10.17 -11.26
N GLU A 129 3.26 -11.08 -12.14
CA GLU A 129 1.88 -11.14 -12.67
C GLU A 129 0.83 -11.25 -11.57
N SER A 130 1.16 -11.88 -10.44
CA SER A 130 0.27 -11.99 -9.28
C SER A 130 -0.21 -10.64 -8.75
N PHE A 131 0.55 -9.55 -8.95
CA PHE A 131 0.14 -8.20 -8.55
C PHE A 131 -1.03 -7.64 -9.40
N LEU A 132 -1.36 -8.26 -10.54
CA LEU A 132 -2.53 -7.86 -11.34
C LEU A 132 -3.85 -8.38 -10.76
N HIS A 133 -3.79 -9.49 -10.04
CA HIS A 133 -4.97 -10.19 -9.50
C HIS A 133 -5.10 -10.01 -7.99
N ALA A 134 -4.05 -9.52 -7.35
CA ALA A 134 -4.04 -9.23 -5.94
C ALA A 134 -4.81 -7.93 -5.65
N ASP A 135 -6.14 -8.03 -5.63
CA ASP A 135 -6.93 -7.36 -4.59
C ASP A 135 -7.20 -8.34 -3.42
N TYR A 136 -6.25 -9.27 -3.21
CA TYR A 136 -6.03 -10.17 -2.06
C TYR A 136 -6.82 -11.50 -2.04
N LYS A 137 -6.29 -12.52 -2.73
CA LYS A 137 -6.33 -13.91 -2.25
C LYS A 137 -4.90 -14.40 -1.97
N ILE A 138 -4.54 -14.43 -0.69
CA ILE A 138 -3.67 -15.44 -0.09
C ILE A 138 -4.52 -16.08 0.99
#